data_AF-A0A4U1L9C3-F1
#
_entry.id   AF-A0A4U1L9C3-F1
#
_cell.length_a   1.000
_cell.length_b   1.000
_cell.length_c   1.000
_cell.angle_alpha   90.00
_cell.angle_beta   90.00
_cell.angle_gamma   90.00
#
_symmetry.space_group_name_H-M   'P 1'
#
loop_
_entity.id
_entity.type
_entity.pdbx_description
1 polymer ?
#
loop_
_entity_poly.entity_id
_entity_poly.type
_entity_poly.pdbx_seq_one_letter_code
_entity_poly.pdbx_strand_id
1 'polypeptide(L)'
;MSPFAGALGTLTIIAGLTVSLLRYRLYDAEAMIGRSAVYGVLTLGFVGLFAGGEKLIEAMGEAYFGRQLGALSGGLAAAAAAVLIVPMHRRVRDWAERRFQKDLLRLRHGLPQLVGDLRETAPVERIAEALADAAMQGVRSTHAAVLIEGGPVAARAIAPETVAAWREGCDPACEDADTARRDTLFPLRLALGTEDTGHVGWLLLGPRPDGSKPGKDERQVLSEIVGPAARALSIARQRTAREGALLRAMHAIEARLGALEAKAASRNEVPSPA
;
A
#
# COMPACT_ATOMS: atom_id res chain seq x y z
N MET A 1 7.93 20.56 52.32
CA MET A 1 7.20 20.08 51.13
C MET A 1 8.03 19.00 50.49
N SER A 2 7.55 17.76 50.41
CA SER A 2 8.33 16.62 49.92
C SER A 2 8.54 16.74 48.40
N PRO A 3 9.79 16.65 47.90
CA PRO A 3 10.09 16.79 46.47
C PRO A 3 9.38 15.75 45.58
N PHE A 4 8.98 14.62 46.17
CA PHE A 4 8.20 13.56 45.53
C PHE A 4 6.79 13.97 45.11
N ALA A 5 6.12 14.86 45.87
CA ALA A 5 4.77 15.31 45.55
C ALA A 5 4.75 16.20 44.29
N GLY A 6 5.79 17.01 44.09
CA GLY A 6 5.95 17.83 42.89
C GLY A 6 6.21 16.99 41.64
N ALA A 7 7.08 15.98 41.74
CA ALA A 7 7.40 15.09 40.61
C ALA A 7 6.17 14.30 40.12
N LEU A 8 5.32 13.82 41.05
CA LEU A 8 4.11 13.07 40.71
C LEU A 8 3.06 13.95 40.00
N GLY A 9 2.93 15.21 40.43
CA GLY A 9 2.02 16.19 39.80
C GLY A 9 2.44 16.51 38.36
N THR A 10 3.73 16.76 38.14
CA THR A 10 4.27 17.05 36.80
C THR A 10 4.11 15.85 35.85
N LEU A 11 4.37 14.62 36.34
CA LEU A 11 4.16 13.39 35.58
C LEU A 11 2.68 13.20 35.18
N THR A 12 1.75 13.51 36.08
CA THR A 12 0.31 13.36 35.82
C THR A 12 -0.18 14.39 34.79
N ILE A 13 0.31 15.63 34.86
CA ILE A 13 0.01 16.67 33.88
C ILE A 13 0.58 16.30 32.51
N ILE A 14 1.85 15.88 32.44
CA ILE A 14 2.47 15.43 31.18
C ILE A 14 1.69 14.24 30.61
N ALA A 15 1.34 13.24 31.42
CA ALA A 15 0.57 12.08 30.98
C ALA A 15 -0.83 12.48 30.48
N GLY A 16 -1.54 13.37 31.20
CA GLY A 16 -2.84 13.88 30.77
C GLY A 16 -2.77 14.68 29.47
N LEU A 17 -1.75 15.52 29.31
CA LEU A 17 -1.48 16.28 28.07
C LEU A 17 -1.08 15.35 26.92
N THR A 18 -0.26 14.33 27.17
CA THR A 18 0.12 13.32 26.18
C THR A 18 -1.11 12.50 25.74
N VAL A 19 -1.97 12.06 26.67
CA VAL A 19 -3.22 11.36 26.35
C VAL A 19 -4.19 12.27 25.61
N SER A 20 -4.30 13.53 26.01
CA SER A 20 -5.14 14.53 25.34
C SER A 20 -4.63 14.85 23.94
N LEU A 21 -3.32 15.03 23.74
CA LEU A 21 -2.68 15.19 22.43
C LEU A 21 -2.80 13.93 21.57
N LEU A 22 -2.64 12.73 22.16
CA LEU A 22 -2.90 11.47 21.49
C LEU A 22 -4.35 11.39 21.01
N ARG A 23 -5.30 11.90 21.79
CA ARG A 23 -6.73 11.89 21.47
C ARG A 23 -7.15 13.00 20.49
N TYR A 24 -6.53 14.17 20.55
CA TYR A 24 -6.85 15.34 19.70
C TYR A 24 -6.11 15.34 18.35
N ARG A 25 -4.95 14.68 18.26
CA ARG A 25 -4.22 14.47 16.99
C ARG A 25 -4.32 13.03 16.47
N LEU A 26 -5.19 12.18 17.02
CA LEU A 26 -5.31 10.76 16.64
C LEU A 26 -5.64 10.52 15.16
N TYR A 27 -6.15 11.53 14.45
CA TYR A 27 -6.61 11.35 13.07
C TYR A 27 -5.57 11.71 12.01
N ASP A 28 -4.81 12.79 12.17
CA ASP A 28 -3.75 13.17 11.21
C ASP A 28 -2.39 12.50 11.52
N ALA A 29 -2.38 11.68 12.57
CA ALA A 29 -1.18 11.08 13.08
C ALA A 29 -0.98 9.64 12.62
N GLU A 30 -1.78 8.97 11.78
CA GLU A 30 -1.54 7.54 11.53
C GLU A 30 -0.20 7.24 10.80
N ALA A 31 0.27 8.16 9.94
CA ALA A 31 1.61 8.10 9.35
C ALA A 31 2.72 8.54 10.33
N MET A 32 2.42 9.49 11.23
CA MET A 32 3.34 9.89 12.31
C MET A 32 3.34 8.91 13.48
N ILE A 33 2.27 8.15 13.74
CA ILE A 33 2.03 7.17 14.82
C ILE A 33 2.92 5.97 14.59
N GLY A 34 3.15 5.56 13.34
CA GLY A 34 4.17 4.55 13.05
C GLY A 34 5.54 4.93 13.64
N ARG A 35 5.94 6.22 13.57
CA ARG A 35 7.19 6.69 14.19
C ARG A 35 7.02 7.06 15.66
N SER A 36 6.01 7.84 16.04
CA SER A 36 5.76 8.32 17.41
C SER A 36 5.36 7.21 18.38
N ALA A 37 4.61 6.19 17.95
CA ALA A 37 4.32 5.01 18.76
C ALA A 37 5.53 4.08 18.82
N VAL A 38 6.35 3.98 17.76
CA VAL A 38 7.67 3.33 17.87
C VAL A 38 8.51 4.05 18.90
N TYR A 39 8.63 5.37 18.83
CA TYR A 39 9.38 6.16 19.80
C TYR A 39 8.74 6.08 21.20
N GLY A 40 7.41 6.03 21.32
CA GLY A 40 6.69 5.88 22.58
C GLY A 40 6.94 4.52 23.23
N VAL A 41 6.75 3.43 22.49
CA VAL A 41 7.05 2.05 22.94
C VAL A 41 8.53 1.88 23.21
N LEU A 42 9.41 2.46 22.38
CA LEU A 42 10.84 2.45 22.60
C LEU A 42 11.22 3.21 23.87
N THR A 43 10.62 4.37 24.12
CA THR A 43 10.86 5.18 25.32
C THR A 43 10.35 4.45 26.56
N LEU A 44 9.13 3.90 26.54
CA LEU A 44 8.59 3.07 27.63
C LEU A 44 9.43 1.81 27.85
N GLY A 45 9.88 1.16 26.78
CA GLY A 45 10.77 0.00 26.84
C GLY A 45 12.15 0.34 27.38
N PHE A 46 12.67 1.54 27.07
CA PHE A 46 13.92 2.06 27.61
C PHE A 46 13.79 2.33 29.11
N VAL A 47 12.72 3.01 29.52
CA VAL A 47 12.40 3.25 30.93
C VAL A 47 12.26 1.92 31.67
N GLY A 48 11.55 0.95 31.10
CA GLY A 48 11.38 -0.39 31.66
C GLY A 48 12.70 -1.17 31.75
N LEU A 49 13.54 -1.11 30.72
CA LEU A 49 14.85 -1.78 30.72
C LEU A 49 15.81 -1.15 31.73
N PHE A 50 15.80 0.18 31.85
CA PHE A 50 16.64 0.89 32.82
C PHE A 50 16.19 0.58 34.26
N ALA A 51 14.90 0.75 34.56
CA ALA A 51 14.33 0.47 35.87
C ALA A 51 14.43 -1.02 36.25
N GLY A 52 14.18 -1.92 35.29
CA GLY A 52 14.29 -3.36 35.48
C GLY A 52 15.74 -3.83 35.62
N GLY A 53 16.66 -3.27 34.83
CA GLY A 53 18.09 -3.56 34.90
C GLY A 53 18.71 -3.10 36.22
N GLU A 54 18.35 -1.91 36.69
CA GLU A 54 18.75 -1.39 38.01
C GLU A 54 18.29 -2.33 39.13
N LYS A 55 17.01 -2.72 39.12
CA LYS A 55 16.45 -3.64 40.13
C LYS A 55 17.05 -5.05 40.07
N LEU A 56 17.34 -5.56 38.88
CA LEU A 56 17.94 -6.89 38.73
C LEU A 56 19.38 -6.91 39.26
N ILE A 57 20.14 -5.85 39.01
CA ILE A 57 21.53 -5.73 39.45
C ILE A 57 21.61 -5.44 40.94
N GLU A 58 20.69 -4.64 41.49
CA GLU A 58 20.52 -4.45 42.93
C GLU A 58 20.22 -5.79 43.62
N ALA A 59 19.23 -6.54 43.12
CA ALA A 59 18.85 -7.85 43.68
C ALA A 59 19.96 -8.91 43.58
N MET A 60 20.67 -8.97 42.44
CA MET A 60 21.79 -9.89 42.26
C MET A 60 23.02 -9.48 43.08
N GLY A 61 23.30 -8.17 43.20
CA GLY A 61 24.39 -7.64 43.99
C GLY A 61 24.20 -7.85 45.48
N GLU A 62 22.97 -7.67 45.97
CA GLU A 62 22.59 -8.00 47.36
C GLU A 62 22.68 -9.50 47.63
N ALA A 63 22.25 -10.34 46.68
CA ALA A 63 22.26 -11.79 46.84
C ALA A 63 23.67 -12.41 46.80
N TYR A 64 24.59 -11.88 45.98
CA TYR A 64 25.90 -12.51 45.76
C TYR A 64 27.10 -11.84 46.43
N PHE A 65 27.07 -10.52 46.67
CA PHE A 65 28.30 -9.78 47.02
C PHE A 65 28.23 -8.97 48.31
N GLY A 66 27.04 -8.84 48.93
CA GLY A 66 26.88 -8.00 50.11
C GLY A 66 27.09 -6.51 49.83
N ARG A 67 26.81 -5.67 50.83
CA ARG A 67 26.50 -4.23 50.80
C ARG A 67 27.58 -3.27 50.24
N GLN A 68 28.61 -3.75 49.55
CA GLN A 68 29.83 -3.00 49.19
C GLN A 68 30.04 -2.74 47.68
N LEU A 69 29.18 -3.22 46.78
CA LEU A 69 29.34 -3.02 45.33
C LEU A 69 28.52 -1.87 44.71
N GLY A 70 27.89 -1.02 45.51
CA GLY A 70 26.97 0.02 45.02
C GLY A 70 27.55 0.97 43.95
N ALA A 71 28.87 1.15 43.89
CA ALA A 71 29.52 2.00 42.87
C ALA A 71 29.91 1.24 41.58
N LEU A 72 30.23 -0.06 41.66
CA LEU A 72 30.57 -0.90 40.50
C LEU A 72 29.32 -1.46 39.80
N SER A 73 28.22 -1.61 40.54
CA SER A 73 26.94 -2.10 40.04
C SER A 73 26.30 -1.16 39.01
N GLY A 74 26.35 0.16 39.23
CA GLY A 74 25.80 1.16 38.31
C GLY A 74 26.50 1.19 36.95
N GLY A 75 27.83 1.04 36.92
CA GLY A 75 28.62 0.99 35.68
C GLY A 75 28.32 -0.25 34.83
N LEU A 76 28.19 -1.43 35.47
CA LEU A 76 27.80 -2.67 34.81
C LEU A 76 26.36 -2.62 34.30
N ALA A 77 25.45 -1.98 35.04
CA ALA A 77 24.07 -1.74 34.61
C ALA A 77 24.00 -0.87 33.36
N ALA A 78 24.76 0.22 33.33
CA ALA A 78 24.82 1.11 32.18
C ALA A 78 25.43 0.40 30.95
N ALA A 79 26.49 -0.40 31.13
CA ALA A 79 27.10 -1.16 30.04
C ALA A 79 26.16 -2.23 29.47
N ALA A 80 25.46 -2.97 30.33
CA ALA A 80 24.44 -3.93 29.92
C ALA A 80 23.29 -3.24 29.16
N ALA A 81 22.77 -2.12 29.69
CA ALA A 81 21.73 -1.35 29.02
C ALA A 81 22.16 -0.87 27.62
N ALA A 82 23.40 -0.39 27.47
CA ALA A 82 23.96 0.05 26.18
C ALA A 82 24.00 -1.09 25.14
N VAL A 83 24.36 -2.31 25.55
CA VAL A 83 24.38 -3.48 24.66
C VAL A 83 22.97 -3.94 24.27
N LEU A 84 22.00 -3.86 25.19
CA LEU A 84 20.62 -4.29 24.97
C LEU A 84 19.75 -3.27 24.20
N ILE A 85 20.11 -2.00 24.19
CA ILE A 85 19.40 -0.92 23.48
C ILE A 85 19.30 -1.19 21.98
N VAL A 86 20.41 -1.56 21.35
CA VAL A 86 20.47 -1.73 19.90
C VAL A 86 19.54 -2.85 19.40
N PRO A 87 19.57 -4.08 19.96
CA PRO A 87 18.67 -5.14 19.53
C PRO A 87 17.20 -4.88 19.89
N MET A 88 16.92 -4.22 21.02
CA MET A 88 15.56 -3.82 21.40
C MET A 88 14.97 -2.82 20.39
N HIS A 89 15.75 -1.82 20.00
CA HIS A 89 15.34 -0.80 19.04
C HIS A 89 14.98 -1.41 17.69
N ARG A 90 15.71 -2.44 17.24
CA ARG A 90 15.37 -3.18 16.02
C ARG A 90 14.06 -3.94 16.16
N ARG A 91 13.88 -4.71 17.24
CA ARG A 91 12.65 -5.51 17.44
C ARG A 91 11.37 -4.68 17.54
N VAL A 92 11.41 -3.57 18.27
CA VAL A 92 10.26 -2.67 18.45
C VAL A 92 9.89 -2.01 17.12
N ARG A 93 10.89 -1.55 16.37
CA ARG A 93 10.68 -0.97 15.03
C ARG A 93 10.05 -2.00 14.08
N ASP A 94 10.61 -3.20 14.01
CA ASP A 94 10.11 -4.24 13.11
C ASP A 94 8.69 -4.71 13.50
N TRP A 95 8.37 -4.74 14.80
CA TRP A 95 7.02 -5.03 15.28
C TRP A 95 6.02 -3.95 14.86
N ALA A 96 6.37 -2.68 15.01
CA ALA A 96 5.48 -1.58 14.68
C ALA A 96 5.28 -1.42 13.17
N GLU A 97 6.34 -1.56 12.38
CA GLU A 97 6.25 -1.55 10.92
C GLU A 97 5.32 -2.68 10.45
N ARG A 98 5.49 -3.89 11.02
CA ARG A 98 4.57 -5.02 10.79
C ARG A 98 3.18 -4.82 11.36
N ARG A 99 2.91 -3.90 12.28
CA ARG A 99 1.57 -3.74 12.89
C ARG A 99 0.77 -2.59 12.27
N PHE A 100 1.45 -1.53 11.86
CA PHE A 100 0.85 -0.28 11.40
C PHE A 100 1.04 -0.03 9.90
N GLN A 101 1.98 -0.72 9.25
CA GLN A 101 2.25 -0.56 7.81
C GLN A 101 2.04 -1.87 7.04
N LYS A 102 1.25 -2.83 7.55
CA LYS A 102 1.00 -4.11 6.86
C LYS A 102 0.52 -3.91 5.42
N ASP A 103 -0.45 -3.03 5.24
CA ASP A 103 -1.08 -2.81 3.95
C ASP A 103 -0.14 -2.06 3.00
N LEU A 104 0.62 -1.10 3.53
CA LEU A 104 1.66 -0.40 2.77
C LEU A 104 2.83 -1.34 2.37
N LEU A 105 3.24 -2.25 3.26
CA LEU A 105 4.24 -3.28 2.98
C LEU A 105 3.74 -4.29 1.95
N ARG A 106 2.45 -4.67 2.03
CA ARG A 106 1.79 -5.54 1.05
C ARG A 106 1.71 -4.86 -0.31
N LEU A 107 1.39 -3.56 -0.35
CA LEU A 107 1.45 -2.76 -1.57
C LEU A 107 2.87 -2.72 -2.15
N ARG A 108 3.88 -2.49 -1.31
CA ARG A 108 5.27 -2.36 -1.75
C ARG A 108 5.88 -3.67 -2.25
N HIS A 109 5.72 -4.76 -1.49
CA HIS A 109 6.43 -6.02 -1.76
C HIS A 109 5.53 -7.12 -2.32
N GLY A 110 4.26 -7.15 -1.91
CA GLY A 110 3.31 -8.19 -2.30
C GLY A 110 2.66 -7.91 -3.66
N LEU A 111 2.25 -6.66 -3.92
CA LEU A 111 1.58 -6.31 -5.18
C LEU A 111 2.46 -6.61 -6.41
N PRO A 112 3.76 -6.24 -6.47
CA PRO A 112 4.58 -6.51 -7.66
C PRO A 112 4.70 -8.00 -8.00
N GLN A 113 4.75 -8.87 -6.97
CA GLN A 113 4.77 -10.32 -7.15
C GLN A 113 3.41 -10.80 -7.67
N LEU A 114 2.33 -10.39 -7.01
CA LEU A 114 0.96 -10.78 -7.37
C LEU A 114 0.61 -10.36 -8.82
N VAL A 115 0.85 -9.11 -9.20
CA VAL A 115 0.58 -8.67 -10.59
C VAL A 115 1.53 -9.32 -11.58
N GLY A 116 2.74 -9.68 -11.15
CA GLY A 116 3.70 -10.47 -11.90
C GLY A 116 3.16 -11.86 -12.25
N ASP A 117 2.54 -12.55 -11.30
CA ASP A 117 1.94 -13.87 -11.53
C ASP A 117 0.63 -13.78 -12.32
N LEU A 118 -0.21 -12.78 -12.00
CA LEU A 118 -1.50 -12.59 -12.65
C LEU A 118 -1.36 -12.17 -14.12
N ARG A 119 -0.30 -11.47 -14.53
CA ARG A 119 -0.15 -11.06 -15.93
C ARG A 119 -0.08 -12.24 -16.91
N GLU A 120 0.36 -13.41 -16.44
CA GLU A 120 0.51 -14.59 -17.30
C GLU A 120 -0.82 -15.36 -17.45
N THR A 121 -1.69 -15.31 -16.44
CA THR A 121 -2.86 -16.20 -16.35
C THR A 121 -4.21 -15.48 -16.24
N ALA A 122 -4.25 -14.28 -15.69
CA ALA A 122 -5.47 -13.57 -15.34
C ALA A 122 -5.78 -12.45 -16.35
N PRO A 123 -7.06 -12.11 -16.55
CA PRO A 123 -7.46 -11.03 -17.43
C PRO A 123 -7.11 -9.65 -16.83
N VAL A 124 -7.12 -8.61 -17.67
CA VAL A 124 -6.67 -7.25 -17.31
C VAL A 124 -7.49 -6.66 -16.17
N GLU A 125 -8.79 -6.95 -16.11
CA GLU A 125 -9.73 -6.54 -15.08
C GLU A 125 -9.28 -7.04 -13.71
N ARG A 126 -8.80 -8.29 -13.64
CA ARG A 126 -8.40 -8.89 -12.37
C ARG A 126 -7.11 -8.28 -11.82
N ILE A 127 -6.20 -7.90 -12.71
CA ILE A 127 -4.95 -7.20 -12.34
C ILE A 127 -5.27 -5.78 -11.88
N ALA A 128 -6.12 -5.06 -12.63
CA ALA A 128 -6.57 -3.71 -12.30
C ALA A 128 -7.30 -3.69 -10.95
N GLU A 129 -8.12 -4.70 -10.68
CA GLU A 129 -8.80 -4.92 -9.41
C GLU A 129 -7.86 -5.14 -8.23
N ALA A 130 -6.82 -5.95 -8.42
CA ALA A 130 -5.80 -6.21 -7.39
C ALA A 130 -4.96 -4.95 -7.11
N LEU A 131 -4.64 -4.19 -8.16
CA LEU A 131 -3.96 -2.90 -8.05
C LEU A 131 -4.81 -1.88 -7.28
N ALA A 132 -6.08 -1.71 -7.68
CA ALA A 132 -7.00 -0.77 -7.03
C ALA A 132 -7.20 -1.12 -5.56
N ASP A 133 -7.39 -2.40 -5.23
CA ASP A 133 -7.60 -2.86 -3.86
C ASP A 133 -6.35 -2.67 -2.99
N ALA A 134 -5.17 -3.10 -3.48
CA ALA A 134 -3.93 -2.93 -2.76
C ALA A 134 -3.56 -1.45 -2.55
N ALA A 135 -3.78 -0.61 -3.56
CA ALA A 135 -3.51 0.82 -3.45
C ALA A 135 -4.49 1.50 -2.48
N MET A 136 -5.80 1.20 -2.58
CA MET A 136 -6.82 1.71 -1.67
C MET A 136 -6.49 1.37 -0.20
N GLN A 137 -6.12 0.12 0.09
CA GLN A 137 -5.74 -0.31 1.43
C GLN A 137 -4.41 0.29 1.86
N GLY A 138 -3.40 0.30 0.99
CA GLY A 138 -2.04 0.73 1.30
C GLY A 138 -1.92 2.20 1.65
N VAL A 139 -2.75 3.08 1.06
CA VAL A 139 -2.80 4.51 1.40
C VAL A 139 -4.09 4.94 2.10
N ARG A 140 -4.93 3.97 2.46
CA ARG A 140 -6.19 4.16 3.21
C ARG A 140 -7.16 5.15 2.56
N SER A 141 -7.21 5.12 1.23
CA SER A 141 -8.22 5.87 0.47
C SER A 141 -9.61 5.29 0.69
N THR A 142 -10.63 6.15 0.62
CA THR A 142 -12.04 5.73 0.71
C THR A 142 -12.48 4.87 -0.47
N HIS A 143 -11.89 5.12 -1.65
CA HIS A 143 -12.16 4.40 -2.88
C HIS A 143 -10.96 4.49 -3.83
N ALA A 144 -10.95 3.65 -4.86
CA ALA A 144 -9.92 3.64 -5.89
C ALA A 144 -10.51 3.19 -7.24
N ALA A 145 -9.93 3.66 -8.34
CA ALA A 145 -10.30 3.22 -9.67
C ALA A 145 -9.06 3.10 -10.58
N VAL A 146 -9.12 2.22 -11.56
CA VAL A 146 -8.11 2.09 -12.61
C VAL A 146 -8.77 2.35 -13.95
N LEU A 147 -8.24 3.33 -14.67
CA LEU A 147 -8.65 3.68 -16.02
C LEU A 147 -7.64 3.14 -17.03
N ILE A 148 -8.11 2.55 -18.12
CA ILE A 148 -7.31 2.17 -19.28
C ILE A 148 -8.07 2.61 -20.52
N GLU A 149 -7.36 3.17 -21.52
CA GLU A 149 -7.98 3.65 -22.77
C GLU A 149 -9.16 4.63 -22.56
N GLY A 150 -9.15 5.36 -21.45
CA GLY A 150 -10.19 6.34 -21.11
C GLY A 150 -11.44 5.78 -20.42
N GLY A 151 -11.52 4.47 -20.18
CA GLY A 151 -12.65 3.83 -19.47
C GLY A 151 -12.25 3.17 -18.14
N PRO A 152 -13.18 3.04 -17.17
CA PRO A 152 -12.93 2.31 -15.93
C PRO A 152 -12.86 0.80 -16.16
N VAL A 153 -11.71 0.22 -15.84
CA VAL A 153 -11.47 -1.24 -15.88
C VAL A 153 -11.62 -1.86 -14.50
N ALA A 154 -11.35 -1.09 -13.44
CA ALA A 154 -11.64 -1.50 -12.06
C ALA A 154 -12.11 -0.30 -11.23
N ALA A 155 -13.04 -0.56 -10.32
CA ALA A 155 -13.51 0.40 -9.33
C ALA A 155 -13.70 -0.31 -7.98
N ARG A 156 -13.18 0.28 -6.90
CA ARG A 156 -13.24 -0.23 -5.53
C ARG A 156 -13.88 0.83 -4.65
N ALA A 157 -14.95 0.43 -3.94
CA ALA A 157 -15.75 1.31 -3.09
C ALA A 157 -16.33 2.56 -3.80
N ILE A 158 -16.46 2.50 -5.13
CA ILE A 158 -17.13 3.51 -5.97
C ILE A 158 -17.82 2.80 -7.14
N ALA A 159 -18.95 3.33 -7.60
CA ALA A 159 -19.64 2.78 -8.77
C ALA A 159 -18.86 3.11 -10.06
N PRO A 160 -18.69 2.14 -11.00
CA PRO A 160 -17.99 2.39 -12.26
C PRO A 160 -18.59 3.53 -13.08
N GLU A 161 -19.92 3.68 -13.04
CA GLU A 161 -20.65 4.77 -13.72
C GLU A 161 -20.23 6.15 -13.20
N THR A 162 -20.00 6.30 -11.89
CA THR A 162 -19.51 7.53 -11.29
C THR A 162 -18.10 7.86 -11.78
N VAL A 163 -17.25 6.84 -11.94
CA VAL A 163 -15.89 7.02 -12.48
C VAL A 163 -15.94 7.45 -13.94
N ALA A 164 -16.82 6.84 -14.74
CA ALA A 164 -17.04 7.21 -16.14
C ALA A 164 -17.53 8.67 -16.27
N ALA A 165 -18.55 9.05 -15.49
CA ALA A 165 -19.06 10.42 -15.46
C ALA A 165 -17.99 11.44 -15.03
N TRP A 166 -17.16 11.08 -14.03
CA TRP A 166 -16.02 11.91 -13.65
C TRP A 166 -15.02 12.08 -14.80
N ARG A 167 -14.73 11.00 -15.54
CA ARG A 167 -13.75 11.02 -16.65
C ARG A 167 -14.20 11.89 -17.83
N GLU A 168 -15.50 12.02 -18.06
CA GLU A 168 -16.07 12.92 -19.07
C GLU A 168 -15.84 14.40 -18.73
N GLY A 169 -15.90 14.75 -17.43
CA GLY A 169 -15.73 16.13 -16.94
C GLY A 169 -14.31 16.48 -16.48
N CYS A 170 -13.45 15.49 -16.28
CA CYS A 170 -12.09 15.66 -15.76
C CYS A 170 -11.07 14.86 -16.56
N ASP A 171 -9.99 15.52 -16.97
CA ASP A 171 -8.83 14.86 -17.55
C ASP A 171 -7.81 14.51 -16.46
N PRO A 172 -7.51 13.22 -16.19
CA PRO A 172 -6.49 12.87 -15.21
C PRO A 172 -5.10 13.36 -15.62
N ALA A 173 -4.87 13.63 -16.91
CA ALA A 173 -3.65 14.24 -17.42
C ALA A 173 -3.57 15.77 -17.21
N CYS A 174 -4.62 16.41 -16.67
CA CYS A 174 -4.56 17.86 -16.44
C CYS A 174 -3.45 18.18 -15.41
N GLU A 175 -2.38 18.84 -15.86
CA GLU A 175 -1.29 19.28 -15.00
C GLU A 175 -1.66 20.49 -14.13
N ASP A 176 -2.81 21.12 -14.41
CA ASP A 176 -3.27 22.28 -13.66
C ASP A 176 -3.51 21.92 -12.19
N ALA A 177 -2.58 22.37 -11.36
CA ALA A 177 -2.57 22.15 -9.92
C ALA A 177 -3.80 22.73 -9.21
N ASP A 178 -4.52 23.65 -9.86
CA ASP A 178 -5.75 24.25 -9.33
C ASP A 178 -6.97 23.36 -9.61
N THR A 179 -7.05 22.78 -10.82
CA THR A 179 -8.06 21.78 -11.19
C THR A 179 -7.87 20.48 -10.39
N ALA A 180 -6.63 20.01 -10.23
CA ALA A 180 -6.32 18.85 -9.39
C ALA A 180 -6.62 19.09 -7.90
N ARG A 181 -6.54 20.33 -7.42
CA ARG A 181 -6.88 20.70 -6.03
C ARG A 181 -8.38 20.71 -5.75
N ARG A 182 -9.21 21.01 -6.75
CA ARG A 182 -10.67 21.07 -6.60
C ARG A 182 -11.34 19.70 -6.74
N ASP A 183 -10.60 18.70 -7.23
CA ASP A 183 -11.12 17.34 -7.34
C ASP A 183 -11.24 16.69 -5.95
N THR A 184 -12.48 16.56 -5.51
CA THR A 184 -12.84 15.90 -4.25
C THR A 184 -13.04 14.40 -4.43
N LEU A 185 -13.25 13.93 -5.66
CA LEU A 185 -13.47 12.52 -5.96
C LEU A 185 -12.13 11.80 -6.08
N PHE A 186 -11.20 12.31 -6.89
CA PHE A 186 -9.88 11.70 -7.10
C PHE A 186 -8.73 12.69 -6.90
N PRO A 187 -8.45 13.08 -5.64
CA PRO A 187 -7.38 14.03 -5.31
C PRO A 187 -5.97 13.49 -5.59
N LEU A 188 -5.81 12.18 -5.71
CA LEU A 188 -4.54 11.55 -6.05
C LEU A 188 -4.67 10.73 -7.33
N ARG A 189 -3.78 10.99 -8.28
CA ARG A 189 -3.79 10.39 -9.61
C ARG A 189 -2.38 9.98 -9.98
N LEU A 190 -2.22 8.75 -10.46
CA LEU A 190 -0.93 8.21 -10.87
C LEU A 190 -1.03 7.71 -12.31
N ALA A 191 -0.16 8.24 -13.17
CA ALA A 191 -0.01 7.71 -14.52
C ALA A 191 0.64 6.33 -14.44
N LEU A 192 -0.06 5.32 -14.95
CA LEU A 192 0.47 3.97 -15.13
C LEU A 192 1.21 3.94 -16.46
N GLY A 193 2.52 3.94 -16.42
CA GLY A 193 3.36 3.82 -17.59
C GLY A 193 4.84 3.68 -17.25
N THR A 194 5.60 3.17 -18.21
CA THR A 194 7.07 3.13 -18.17
C THR A 194 7.60 3.55 -19.53
N GLU A 195 8.91 3.81 -19.62
CA GLU A 195 9.56 4.04 -20.92
C GLU A 195 9.29 2.88 -21.89
N ASP A 196 9.37 1.63 -21.42
CA ASP A 196 9.14 0.43 -22.24
C ASP A 196 7.68 0.21 -22.68
N THR A 197 6.72 0.56 -21.82
CA THR A 197 5.29 0.24 -22.04
C THR A 197 4.49 1.41 -22.58
N GLY A 198 5.06 2.62 -22.55
CA GLY A 198 4.34 3.86 -22.75
C GLY A 198 3.28 4.09 -21.67
N HIS A 199 2.36 5.01 -21.93
CA HIS A 199 1.21 5.25 -21.07
C HIS A 199 0.17 4.13 -21.25
N VAL A 200 -0.12 3.40 -20.18
CA VAL A 200 -1.11 2.32 -20.15
C VAL A 200 -2.45 2.85 -19.63
N GLY A 201 -2.44 3.73 -18.64
CA GLY A 201 -3.66 4.24 -18.02
C GLY A 201 -3.41 5.03 -16.74
N TRP A 202 -4.41 5.08 -15.87
CA TRP A 202 -4.37 5.84 -14.62
C TRP A 202 -4.82 5.00 -13.44
N LEU A 203 -4.11 5.14 -12.31
CA LEU A 203 -4.59 4.74 -11.00
C LEU A 203 -5.10 5.99 -10.28
N LEU A 204 -6.39 5.99 -9.97
CA LEU A 204 -7.09 7.05 -9.29
C LEU A 204 -7.38 6.63 -7.85
N LEU A 205 -7.09 7.52 -6.91
CA LEU A 205 -7.26 7.27 -5.49
C LEU A 205 -8.11 8.38 -4.88
N GLY A 206 -9.17 7.95 -4.21
CA GLY A 206 -10.07 8.82 -3.50
C GLY A 206 -9.44 9.47 -2.28
N PRO A 207 -10.10 10.47 -1.67
CA PRO A 207 -9.64 11.08 -0.45
C PRO A 207 -9.57 10.03 0.66
N ARG A 208 -8.69 10.26 1.63
CA ARG A 208 -8.73 9.53 2.88
C ARG A 208 -9.98 9.95 3.68
N PRO A 209 -10.53 9.09 4.55
CA PRO A 209 -11.69 9.45 5.39
C PRO A 209 -11.47 10.70 6.25
N ASP A 210 -10.20 10.99 6.57
CA ASP A 210 -9.76 12.13 7.37
C ASP A 210 -9.41 13.38 6.52
N GLY A 211 -9.45 13.28 5.19
CA GLY A 211 -9.06 14.34 4.27
C GLY A 211 -7.54 14.61 4.19
N SER A 212 -6.72 13.85 4.90
CA SER A 212 -5.27 14.02 4.90
C SER A 212 -4.66 13.55 3.57
N LYS A 213 -3.49 14.12 3.24
CA LYS A 213 -2.74 13.72 2.04
C LYS A 213 -1.82 12.54 2.36
N PRO A 214 -1.61 11.61 1.42
CA PRO A 214 -0.67 10.51 1.61
C PRO A 214 0.72 11.02 1.99
N GLY A 215 1.37 10.37 2.95
CA GLY A 215 2.69 10.73 3.47
C GLY A 215 3.82 10.55 2.44
N LYS A 216 5.05 10.96 2.79
CA LYS A 216 6.21 10.82 1.89
C LYS A 216 6.49 9.35 1.54
N ASP A 217 6.46 8.48 2.55
CA ASP A 217 6.75 7.04 2.39
C ASP A 217 5.66 6.36 1.54
N GLU A 218 4.39 6.72 1.73
CA GLU A 218 3.27 6.24 0.90
C GLU A 218 3.39 6.67 -0.56
N ARG A 219 3.72 7.95 -0.82
CA ARG A 219 3.95 8.44 -2.19
C ARG A 219 5.13 7.75 -2.86
N GLN A 220 6.18 7.45 -2.10
CA GLN A 220 7.33 6.70 -2.59
C GLN A 220 6.95 5.26 -2.96
N VAL A 221 6.16 4.58 -2.13
CA VAL A 221 5.66 3.23 -2.47
C VAL A 221 4.76 3.28 -3.70
N LEU A 222 3.87 4.27 -3.79
CA LEU A 222 3.01 4.46 -4.94
C LEU A 222 3.79 4.67 -6.24
N SER A 223 4.93 5.39 -6.23
CA SER A 223 5.77 5.52 -7.42
C SER A 223 6.53 4.23 -7.75
N GLU A 224 6.98 3.47 -6.74
CA GLU A 224 7.66 2.19 -6.91
C GLU A 224 6.77 1.13 -7.59
N ILE A 225 5.47 1.10 -7.30
CA ILE A 225 4.54 0.10 -7.88
C ILE A 225 4.11 0.41 -9.32
N VAL A 226 4.27 1.66 -9.81
CA VAL A 226 3.81 2.06 -11.15
C VAL A 226 4.41 1.16 -12.23
N GLY A 227 5.72 0.92 -12.17
CA GLY A 227 6.42 0.13 -13.18
C GLY A 227 5.94 -1.32 -13.26
N PRO A 228 5.96 -2.09 -12.16
CA PRO A 228 5.40 -3.44 -12.12
C PRO A 228 3.93 -3.51 -12.57
N ALA A 229 3.09 -2.60 -12.11
CA ALA A 229 1.67 -2.56 -12.46
C ALA A 229 1.43 -2.26 -13.94
N ALA A 230 2.11 -1.25 -14.50
CA ALA A 230 2.01 -0.89 -15.91
C ALA A 230 2.45 -2.04 -16.82
N ARG A 231 3.56 -2.71 -16.51
CA ARG A 231 4.01 -3.90 -17.25
C ARG A 231 3.00 -5.03 -17.20
N ALA A 232 2.46 -5.35 -16.02
CA ALA A 232 1.48 -6.42 -15.88
C ALA A 232 0.19 -6.14 -16.69
N LEU A 233 -0.33 -4.91 -16.61
CA LEU A 233 -1.51 -4.50 -17.36
C LEU A 233 -1.26 -4.51 -18.88
N SER A 234 -0.10 -4.01 -19.33
CA SER A 234 0.26 -4.00 -20.75
C SER A 234 0.37 -5.42 -21.32
N ILE A 235 1.05 -6.32 -20.61
CA ILE A 235 1.20 -7.74 -21.00
C ILE A 235 -0.17 -8.43 -21.07
N ALA A 236 -1.00 -8.29 -20.02
CA ALA A 236 -2.32 -8.90 -20.01
C ALA A 236 -3.22 -8.36 -21.14
N ARG A 237 -3.18 -7.05 -21.42
CA ARG A 237 -3.93 -6.44 -22.53
C ARG A 237 -3.48 -6.99 -23.88
N GLN A 238 -2.16 -7.08 -24.12
CA GLN A 238 -1.62 -7.65 -25.35
C GLN A 238 -2.01 -9.13 -25.51
N ARG A 239 -2.02 -9.91 -24.43
CA ARG A 239 -2.47 -11.30 -24.43
C ARG A 239 -3.93 -11.42 -24.84
N THR A 240 -4.84 -10.70 -24.17
CA THR A 240 -6.28 -10.71 -24.49
C THR A 240 -6.53 -10.27 -25.94
N ALA A 241 -5.83 -9.25 -26.43
CA ALA A 241 -5.95 -8.79 -27.81
C ALA A 241 -5.51 -9.87 -28.82
N ARG A 242 -4.42 -10.57 -28.52
CA ARG A 242 -3.89 -11.67 -29.35
C ARG A 242 -4.83 -12.87 -29.38
N GLU A 243 -5.36 -13.28 -28.22
CA GLU A 243 -6.35 -14.37 -28.12
C GLU A 243 -7.61 -14.03 -28.93
N GLY A 244 -8.14 -12.81 -28.79
CA GLY A 244 -9.28 -12.34 -29.56
C GLY A 244 -9.01 -12.30 -31.07
N ALA A 245 -7.80 -11.93 -31.49
CA ALA A 245 -7.42 -11.95 -32.90
C ALA A 245 -7.36 -13.38 -33.47
N LEU A 246 -6.85 -14.33 -32.68
CA LEU A 246 -6.79 -15.74 -33.07
C LEU A 246 -8.19 -16.35 -33.21
N LEU A 247 -9.08 -16.11 -32.24
CA LEU A 247 -10.47 -16.58 -32.32
C LEU A 247 -11.21 -15.99 -33.52
N ARG A 248 -11.03 -14.70 -33.80
CA ARG A 248 -11.59 -14.06 -35.01
C ARG A 248 -11.04 -14.69 -36.29
N ALA A 249 -9.75 -15.01 -36.34
CA ALA A 249 -9.14 -15.67 -37.48
C ALA A 249 -9.71 -17.09 -37.69
N MET A 250 -9.91 -17.85 -36.60
CA MET A 250 -10.54 -19.18 -36.66
C MET A 250 -11.96 -19.10 -37.22
N HIS A 251 -12.81 -18.20 -36.71
CA HIS A 251 -14.16 -18.02 -37.23
C HIS A 251 -14.20 -17.55 -38.69
N ALA A 252 -13.24 -16.71 -39.10
CA ALA A 252 -13.13 -16.30 -40.50
C ALA A 252 -12.76 -17.48 -41.42
N ILE A 253 -11.90 -18.40 -40.94
CA ILE A 253 -11.54 -19.62 -41.68
C ILE A 253 -12.76 -20.55 -41.78
N GLU A 254 -13.48 -20.78 -40.68
CA GLU A 254 -14.70 -21.60 -40.65
C GLU A 254 -15.76 -21.07 -41.62
N ALA A 255 -16.03 -19.76 -41.61
CA ALA A 255 -16.97 -19.13 -42.53
C ALA A 255 -16.57 -19.31 -44.00
N ARG A 256 -15.26 -19.22 -44.30
CA ARG A 256 -14.74 -19.41 -45.66
C ARG A 256 -14.83 -20.86 -46.11
N LEU A 257 -14.57 -21.83 -45.22
CA LEU A 257 -14.74 -23.24 -45.51
C LEU A 257 -16.20 -23.57 -45.83
N GLY A 258 -17.14 -23.11 -45.00
CA GLY A 258 -18.58 -23.30 -45.26
C GLY A 258 -19.04 -22.71 -46.59
N ALA A 259 -18.53 -21.52 -46.96
CA ALA A 259 -18.83 -20.91 -48.26
C ALA A 259 -18.27 -21.73 -49.44
N LEU A 260 -17.09 -22.34 -49.29
CA LEU A 260 -16.50 -23.21 -50.31
C LEU A 260 -17.24 -24.53 -50.44
N GLU A 261 -17.68 -25.13 -49.33
CA GLU A 261 -18.50 -26.35 -49.31
C GLU A 261 -19.85 -26.12 -50.01
N ALA A 262 -20.53 -25.02 -49.70
CA ALA A 262 -21.78 -24.64 -50.37
C ALA A 262 -21.60 -24.46 -51.88
N LYS A 263 -20.48 -23.85 -52.31
CA LYS A 263 -20.15 -23.68 -53.74
C LYS A 263 -19.79 -25.00 -54.43
N ALA A 264 -19.18 -25.94 -53.71
CA ALA A 264 -18.88 -27.27 -54.24
C ALA A 264 -20.15 -28.11 -54.40
N ALA A 265 -21.08 -28.04 -53.45
CA ALA A 265 -22.38 -28.70 -53.52
C ALA A 265 -23.21 -28.22 -54.71
N SER A 266 -23.31 -26.90 -54.91
CA SER A 266 -24.06 -26.34 -56.05
C SER A 266 -23.45 -26.65 -57.42
N ARG A 267 -22.12 -26.86 -57.49
CA ARG A 267 -21.46 -27.29 -58.73
C ARG A 267 -21.74 -28.75 -59.08
N ASN A 268 -21.98 -29.61 -58.09
CA ASN A 268 -22.30 -31.03 -58.30
C ASN A 268 -23.76 -31.27 -58.69
N GLU A 269 -24.66 -30.31 -58.48
CA GLU A 269 -26.08 -30.40 -58.87
C GLU A 269 -26.37 -29.97 -60.32
N VAL A 270 -25.37 -29.49 -61.09
CA VAL A 270 -25.56 -29.13 -62.50
C VAL A 270 -25.71 -30.42 -63.34
N PRO A 271 -26.88 -30.69 -63.96
CA PRO A 271 -27.09 -31.91 -64.74
C PRO A 271 -26.24 -31.89 -66.01
N SER A 272 -25.62 -33.04 -66.32
CA SER A 272 -24.93 -33.27 -67.59
C SER A 272 -25.91 -33.05 -68.76
N PRO A 273 -25.58 -32.20 -69.76
CA PRO A 273 -26.44 -32.02 -70.92
C PRO A 273 -26.45 -33.32 -71.73
N ALA A 274 -27.63 -33.93 -71.83
CA ALA A 274 -27.95 -35.03 -72.73
C ALA A 274 -28.08 -34.55 -74.18
#